data_AF-A0A7X4DP65-F1
#
_entry.id   AF-A0A7X4DP65-F1
#
_cell.length_a   1.000
_cell.length_b   1.000
_cell.length_c   1.000
_cell.angle_alpha   90.00
_cell.angle_beta   90.00
_cell.angle_gamma   90.00
#
_symmetry.space_group_name_H-M   'P 1'
#
loop_
_entity.id
_entity.type
_entity.pdbx_description
1 polymer ?
#
loop_
_entity_poly.entity_id
_entity_poly.type
_entity_poly.pdbx_seq_one_letter_code
_entity_poly.pdbx_strand_id
1 'polypeptide(L)'
;IHTSHIHPQSVISGTIYVAMPEGSAALKLEDPRLAMMMAAPPRKKHAAEELQQFVYVEPAAGDVLLWESWLRHEVPMNLAEDDRISVSFNYRWDA
;
A
#
# COMPACT_ATOMS: atom_id res chain seq x y z
N ILE A 1 -5.88 -4.71 -11.47
CA ILE A 1 -5.65 -3.45 -10.72
C ILE A 1 -6.63 -3.41 -9.56
N HIS A 2 -6.20 -3.03 -8.36
CA HIS A 2 -7.12 -2.66 -7.28
C HIS A 2 -6.92 -1.18 -6.98
N THR A 3 -7.96 -0.40 -7.25
CA THR A 3 -7.95 1.05 -7.12
C THR A 3 -7.72 1.49 -5.67
N SER A 4 -7.26 2.72 -5.49
CA SER A 4 -7.11 3.36 -4.18
C SER A 4 -8.33 3.19 -3.27
N HIS A 5 -8.13 2.56 -2.10
CA HIS A 5 -9.19 2.29 -1.11
C HIS A 5 -8.64 2.20 0.32
N ILE A 6 -9.55 2.08 1.29
CA ILE A 6 -9.29 1.83 2.72
C ILE A 6 -10.13 0.63 3.17
N HIS A 7 -9.91 0.12 4.39
CA HIS A 7 -10.67 -1.00 4.96
C HIS A 7 -11.52 -0.52 6.15
N PRO A 8 -12.83 -0.24 5.95
CA PRO A 8 -13.71 0.22 7.02
C PRO A 8 -13.86 -0.80 8.16
N GLN A 9 -14.22 -0.32 9.36
CA GLN A 9 -14.53 -1.16 10.54
C GLN A 9 -13.40 -2.11 10.97
N SER A 10 -12.17 -1.80 10.59
CA SER A 10 -10.96 -2.57 10.91
C SER A 10 -9.95 -1.66 11.61
N VAL A 11 -9.05 -2.26 12.38
CA VAL A 11 -7.95 -1.57 13.08
C VAL A 11 -6.65 -1.78 12.33
N ILE A 12 -6.29 -3.04 12.06
CA ILE A 12 -5.09 -3.42 11.29
C ILE A 12 -5.52 -4.15 10.03
N SER A 13 -4.97 -3.72 8.91
CA SER A 13 -5.06 -4.41 7.63
C SER A 13 -3.70 -4.95 7.26
N GLY A 14 -3.67 -6.01 6.47
CA GLY A 14 -2.40 -6.54 5.98
C GLY A 14 -2.54 -7.46 4.79
N THR A 15 -1.38 -7.77 4.21
CA THR A 15 -1.26 -8.68 3.07
C THR A 15 -0.01 -9.53 3.26
N ILE A 16 -0.17 -10.85 3.12
CA ILE A 16 0.93 -11.80 2.96
C ILE A 16 1.15 -12.08 1.47
N TYR A 17 2.40 -12.07 1.05
CA TYR A 17 2.79 -12.27 -0.35
C TYR A 17 3.28 -13.70 -0.56
N VAL A 18 2.53 -14.49 -1.34
CA VAL A 18 2.79 -15.92 -1.54
C VAL A 18 3.69 -16.14 -2.76
N ALA A 19 3.44 -15.42 -3.85
CA ALA A 19 4.25 -15.45 -5.06
C ALA A 19 4.47 -14.03 -5.58
N MET A 20 5.74 -13.66 -5.75
CA MET A 20 6.18 -12.36 -6.27
C MET A 20 7.12 -12.57 -7.47
N PRO A 21 6.57 -12.75 -8.68
CA PRO A 21 7.37 -12.73 -9.90
C PRO A 21 8.21 -11.45 -10.04
N GLU A 22 9.33 -11.53 -10.74
CA GLU A 22 10.16 -10.35 -11.05
C GLU A 22 9.33 -9.28 -11.79
N GLY A 23 9.44 -8.02 -11.37
CA GLY A 23 8.63 -6.93 -11.93
C GLY A 23 7.18 -6.87 -11.43
N SER A 24 6.82 -7.65 -10.41
CA SER A 24 5.52 -7.54 -9.73
C SER A 24 5.30 -6.15 -9.17
N ALA A 25 4.06 -5.66 -9.29
CA ALA A 25 3.69 -4.35 -8.81
C ALA A 25 3.83 -4.21 -7.27
N ALA A 26 4.52 -3.15 -6.85
CA ALA A 26 4.64 -2.69 -5.46
C ALA A 26 3.27 -2.35 -4.83
N LEU A 27 3.16 -2.43 -3.51
CA LEU A 27 2.05 -1.80 -2.79
C LEU A 27 2.29 -0.28 -2.75
N LYS A 28 1.30 0.51 -3.18
CA LYS A 28 1.40 1.97 -3.16
C LYS A 28 0.56 2.53 -2.00
N LEU A 29 1.22 3.18 -1.05
CA LEU A 29 0.60 3.86 0.08
C LEU A 29 0.49 5.36 -0.23
N GLU A 30 -0.65 5.97 0.11
CA GLU A 30 -0.90 7.41 -0.09
C GLU A 30 -0.85 8.15 1.25
N ASP A 31 -0.20 9.32 1.29
CA ASP A 31 -0.16 10.18 2.48
C ASP A 31 -1.60 10.51 2.91
N PRO A 32 -2.01 10.16 4.14
CA PRO A 32 -3.38 10.39 4.61
C PRO A 32 -3.76 11.88 4.65
N ARG A 33 -2.77 12.78 4.58
CA ARG A 33 -2.96 14.24 4.56
C ARG A 33 -3.05 14.80 3.14
N LEU A 34 -3.02 13.97 2.09
CA LEU A 34 -2.96 14.45 0.70
C LEU A 34 -4.02 15.50 0.37
N ALA A 35 -5.27 15.26 0.79
CA ALA A 35 -6.37 16.20 0.59
C ALA A 35 -6.22 17.53 1.37
N MET A 36 -5.34 17.60 2.37
CA MET A 36 -5.04 18.81 3.14
C MET A 36 -3.88 19.62 2.51
N MET A 37 -3.20 19.05 1.51
CA MET A 37 -2.03 19.64 0.86
C MET A 37 -2.36 20.42 -0.41
N MET A 38 -3.63 20.83 -0.61
CA MET A 38 -4.08 21.47 -1.87
C MET A 38 -3.35 22.76 -2.24
N ALA A 39 -2.81 23.49 -1.26
CA ALA A 39 -2.01 24.69 -1.47
C ALA A 39 -0.51 24.48 -1.14
N ALA A 40 -0.13 23.29 -0.70
CA ALA A 40 1.25 22.99 -0.37
C ALA A 40 2.07 22.74 -1.65
N PRO A 41 3.30 23.26 -1.75
CA PRO A 41 4.18 22.92 -2.86
C PRO A 41 4.45 21.40 -2.93
N PRO A 42 4.61 20.83 -4.13
CA PRO A 42 5.01 19.43 -4.28
C PRO A 42 6.33 19.12 -3.59
N ARG A 43 6.45 17.90 -3.07
CA ARG A 43 7.69 17.42 -2.47
C ARG A 43 8.75 17.19 -3.56
N LYS A 44 10.03 17.35 -3.19
CA LYS A 44 11.14 17.03 -4.09
C LYS A 44 11.16 15.53 -4.38
N LYS A 45 11.54 15.14 -5.59
CA LYS A 45 11.65 13.72 -6.00
C LYS A 45 12.56 12.90 -5.07
N HIS A 46 13.61 13.51 -4.51
CA HIS A 46 14.57 12.89 -3.61
C HIS A 46 14.45 13.38 -2.17
N ALA A 47 13.26 13.87 -1.76
CA ALA A 47 13.00 14.09 -0.35
C ALA A 47 13.03 12.76 0.42
N ALA A 48 13.31 12.83 1.73
CA ALA A 48 13.27 11.67 2.62
C ALA A 48 11.91 10.96 2.54
N GLU A 49 11.90 9.64 2.74
CA GLU A 49 10.72 8.79 2.52
C GLU A 49 9.51 9.24 3.35
N GLU A 50 9.74 9.59 4.61
CA GLU A 50 8.71 10.07 5.55
C GLU A 50 8.07 11.41 5.13
N LEU A 51 8.65 12.10 4.15
CA LEU A 51 8.13 13.33 3.56
C LEU A 51 7.48 13.11 2.20
N GLN A 52 7.54 11.91 1.61
CA GLN A 52 6.92 11.60 0.32
C GLN A 52 5.40 11.52 0.43
N GLN A 53 4.70 11.92 -0.63
CA GLN A 53 3.23 11.82 -0.70
C GLN A 53 2.76 10.40 -1.06
N PHE A 54 3.64 9.60 -1.66
CA PHE A 54 3.39 8.21 -2.01
C PHE A 54 4.61 7.37 -1.65
N VAL A 55 4.38 6.24 -0.99
CA VAL A 55 5.42 5.25 -0.66
C VAL A 55 5.13 3.97 -1.44
N TYR A 56 6.15 3.43 -2.08
CA TYR A 56 6.07 2.18 -2.85
C TYR A 56 6.85 1.11 -2.11
N VAL A 57 6.17 0.03 -1.73
CA VAL A 57 6.77 -1.08 -1.01
C VAL A 57 6.82 -2.28 -1.93
N GLU A 58 8.02 -2.81 -2.18
CA GLU A 58 8.28 -4.01 -2.98
C GLU A 58 8.53 -5.20 -2.04
N PRO A 59 7.52 -6.03 -1.75
CA PRO A 59 7.68 -7.17 -0.87
C PRO A 59 8.32 -8.36 -1.58
N ALA A 60 9.01 -9.21 -0.82
CA ALA A 60 9.44 -10.52 -1.25
C ALA A 60 8.37 -11.59 -0.95
N ALA A 61 8.49 -12.76 -1.59
CA ALA A 61 7.66 -13.91 -1.24
C ALA A 61 7.93 -14.33 0.22
N GLY A 62 6.87 -14.48 1.00
CA GLY A 62 6.90 -14.75 2.44
C GLY A 62 6.74 -13.51 3.32
N ASP A 63 6.87 -12.29 2.77
CA ASP A 63 6.69 -11.06 3.55
C ASP A 63 5.23 -10.85 3.95
N VAL A 64 5.06 -10.23 5.12
CA VAL A 64 3.78 -9.73 5.62
C VAL A 64 3.91 -8.24 5.84
N LEU A 65 3.07 -7.48 5.16
CA LEU A 65 2.92 -6.04 5.39
C LEU A 65 1.68 -5.79 6.26
N LEU A 66 1.81 -4.89 7.23
CA LEU A 66 0.75 -4.46 8.14
C LEU A 66 0.65 -2.93 8.13
N TRP A 67 -0.58 -2.42 8.20
CA TRP A 67 -0.84 -0.99 8.33
C TRP A 67 -2.14 -0.74 9.09
N GLU A 68 -2.30 0.46 9.65
CA GLU A 68 -3.58 0.89 10.20
C GLU A 68 -4.63 0.98 9.08
N SER A 69 -5.82 0.42 9.31
CA SER A 69 -6.81 0.17 8.24
C SER A 69 -7.38 1.42 7.56
N TRP A 70 -7.19 2.60 8.15
CA TRP A 70 -7.56 3.88 7.56
C TRP A 70 -6.56 4.38 6.51
N LEU A 71 -5.38 3.75 6.39
CA LEU A 71 -4.37 4.14 5.42
C LEU A 71 -4.80 3.73 4.01
N ARG A 72 -4.91 4.75 3.14
CA ARG A 72 -5.27 4.57 1.74
C ARG A 72 -4.15 3.91 0.98
N HIS A 73 -4.49 2.85 0.25
CA HIS A 73 -3.53 2.08 -0.52
C HIS A 73 -4.11 1.64 -1.87
N GLU A 74 -3.21 1.41 -2.81
CA GLU A 74 -3.50 0.96 -4.17
C GLU A 74 -2.61 -0.22 -4.52
N VAL A 75 -3.17 -1.12 -5.31
CA VAL A 75 -2.43 -2.24 -5.89
C VAL A 75 -2.33 -1.97 -7.40
N PRO A 76 -1.18 -1.48 -7.88
CA PRO A 76 -0.97 -1.17 -9.29
C PRO A 76 -1.18 -2.39 -10.18
N MET A 77 -1.32 -2.13 -11.48
CA MET A 77 -1.41 -3.19 -12.48
C MET A 77 -0.16 -4.07 -12.44
N ASN A 78 -0.35 -5.39 -12.34
CA ASN A 78 0.76 -6.32 -12.50
C ASN A 78 1.23 -6.25 -13.96
N LEU A 79 2.54 -6.04 -14.16
CA LEU A 79 3.16 -6.00 -15.48
C LEU A 79 3.98 -7.27 -15.77
N ALA A 80 4.14 -8.17 -14.79
CA ALA A 80 4.77 -9.46 -14.97
C ALA A 80 3.87 -10.40 -15.78
N GLU A 81 4.50 -11.34 -16.51
CA GLU A 81 3.79 -12.39 -17.26
C GLU A 81 3.14 -13.41 -16.32
N ASP A 82 3.76 -13.65 -15.16
CA ASP A 82 3.31 -14.60 -14.15
C ASP A 82 2.37 -13.97 -13.11
N ASP A 83 1.59 -14.83 -12.45
CA ASP A 83 0.65 -14.44 -11.42
C ASP A 83 1.35 -14.00 -10.12
N ARG A 84 1.03 -12.77 -9.69
CA ARG A 84 1.32 -12.32 -8.32
C ARG A 84 0.23 -12.81 -7.38
N ILE A 85 0.58 -13.70 -6.45
CA ILE A 85 -0.38 -14.32 -5.51
C ILE A 85 -0.17 -13.74 -4.12
N SER A 86 -1.25 -13.22 -3.53
CA SER A 86 -1.24 -12.63 -2.19
C SER A 86 -2.55 -12.91 -1.46
N VAL A 87 -2.52 -12.95 -0.12
CA VAL A 87 -3.72 -13.08 0.72
C VAL A 87 -3.81 -11.84 1.61
N SER A 88 -4.91 -11.12 1.52
CA SER A 88 -5.18 -9.94 2.35
C SER A 88 -6.14 -10.26 3.47
N PHE A 89 -6.01 -9.56 4.59
CA PHE A 89 -6.77 -9.80 5.82
C PHE A 89 -7.00 -8.50 6.61
N ASN A 90 -8.00 -8.55 7.49
CA ASN A 90 -8.38 -7.47 8.39
C ASN A 90 -8.50 -7.98 9.82
N TYR A 91 -8.00 -7.21 10.77
CA TYR A 91 -8.23 -7.36 12.20
C TYR A 91 -9.09 -6.21 12.68
N ARG A 92 -10.20 -6.53 13.36
CA ARG A 92 -11.04 -5.57 14.08
C ARG A 92 -10.89 -5.77 15.58
N TRP A 93 -11.20 -4.73 16.34
CA TRP A 93 -11.29 -4.84 17.79
C TRP A 93 -12.75 -4.99 18.18
N ASP A 94 -13.14 -6.20 18.59
CA ASP A 94 -14.45 -6.45 19.18
C ASP A 94 -14.30 -6.34 20.71
N ALA A 95 -15.00 -5.36 21.28
CA ALA A 95 -15.17 -5.19 22.72
C ALA A 95 -16.49 -5.82 23.17
#